data_AF-D6VB16-F1
#
_entry.id   AF-D6VB16-F1
#
_cell.length_a   1.000
_cell.length_b   1.000
_cell.length_c   1.000
_cell.angle_alpha   90.00
_cell.angle_beta   90.00
_cell.angle_gamma   90.00
#
_symmetry.space_group_name_H-M   'P 1'
#
loop_
_entity.id
_entity.type
_entity.pdbx_description
1 polymer ?
#
loop_
_entity_poly.entity_id
_entity_poly.type
_entity_poly.pdbx_seq_one_letter_code
_entity_poly.pdbx_strand_id
1 'polypeptide(L)'
;MILFLASVLEQLDLALEHIAKGDVHNARFGLMLTDNAVELVFHQIAKEKAPDLKSYSFLREEYAHQDALNKALGRNFDAKLKFAKIEASLSDEIAQTVTILHGYRNEVYHVGLRHEAILPALSALYFDTACGYFGTYKPRGLGWSSNQKLPERAKKYFHGHTTFPGGFDDFANGCALLRKTCDHNPKTTISALADEMDEIIYKQNVCIDIVADGVYAGQQTTRDEAVVSTQAWRLAFSEEGKAFAMNHSWSGNWLQLVEWLGKNYPHKFRSDPIPSWEKQAARLRANQNPHTALSNYQSFMASTADIREALEESAAAAEREIDSAIDRARGK
;
A
#
# COMPACT_ATOMS: atom_id res chain seq x y z
N MET A 1 15.87 -14.05 24.26
CA MET A 1 15.78 -12.74 23.57
C MET A 1 16.86 -12.62 22.49
N ILE A 2 18.15 -12.87 22.80
CA ILE A 2 19.23 -12.70 21.81
C ILE A 2 18.97 -13.52 20.53
N LEU A 3 18.54 -14.78 20.65
CA LEU A 3 18.17 -15.59 19.49
C LEU A 3 17.06 -14.95 18.64
N PHE A 4 16.04 -14.36 19.26
CA PHE A 4 14.96 -13.68 18.54
C PHE A 4 15.49 -12.48 17.75
N LEU A 5 16.26 -11.61 18.41
CA LEU A 5 16.88 -10.44 17.77
C LEU A 5 17.79 -10.84 16.61
N ALA A 6 18.55 -11.93 16.80
CA ALA A 6 19.42 -12.47 15.76
C ALA A 6 18.64 -13.03 14.58
N SER A 7 17.53 -13.74 14.80
CA SER A 7 16.66 -14.20 13.72
C SER A 7 16.03 -13.05 12.94
N VAL A 8 15.64 -11.97 13.62
CA VAL A 8 15.13 -10.75 12.95
C VAL A 8 16.22 -10.12 12.08
N LEU A 9 17.44 -9.96 12.59
CA LEU A 9 18.56 -9.41 11.82
C LEU A 9 18.98 -10.30 10.64
N GLU A 10 18.99 -11.62 10.81
CA GLU A 10 19.23 -12.56 9.70
C GLU A 10 18.19 -12.38 8.59
N GLN A 11 16.91 -12.26 8.96
CA GLN A 11 15.83 -12.10 8.00
C GLN A 11 15.92 -10.75 7.26
N LEU A 12 16.27 -9.67 7.96
CA LEU A 12 16.50 -8.36 7.35
C LEU A 12 17.75 -8.35 6.47
N ASP A 13 18.83 -9.01 6.88
CA ASP A 13 20.03 -9.17 6.07
C ASP A 13 19.72 -9.91 4.76
N LEU A 14 18.91 -10.97 4.82
CA LEU A 14 18.42 -11.65 3.61
C LEU A 14 17.49 -10.78 2.78
N ALA A 15 16.59 -10.01 3.41
CA ALA A 15 15.71 -9.07 2.71
C ALA A 15 16.54 -8.05 1.92
N LEU A 16 17.60 -7.52 2.53
CA LEU A 16 18.51 -6.56 1.91
C LEU A 16 19.23 -7.16 0.69
N GLU A 17 19.68 -8.42 0.76
CA GLU A 17 20.27 -9.11 -0.40
C GLU A 17 19.31 -9.20 -1.59
N HIS A 18 18.01 -9.39 -1.32
CA HIS A 18 17.00 -9.37 -2.37
C HIS A 18 16.74 -7.95 -2.89
N ILE A 19 16.60 -6.97 -2.00
CA ILE A 19 16.38 -5.57 -2.38
C ILE A 19 17.52 -5.05 -3.26
N ALA A 20 18.77 -5.40 -2.94
CA ALA A 20 19.96 -4.97 -3.67
C ALA A 20 20.02 -5.43 -5.14
N LYS A 21 19.23 -6.44 -5.53
CA LYS A 21 19.17 -6.91 -6.93
C LYS A 21 18.33 -5.98 -7.82
N GLY A 22 17.44 -5.18 -7.24
CA GLY A 22 16.69 -4.13 -7.94
C GLY A 22 15.56 -4.59 -8.87
N ASP A 23 15.41 -5.89 -9.15
CA ASP A 23 14.31 -6.40 -9.97
C ASP A 23 13.04 -6.65 -9.16
N VAL A 24 11.91 -6.72 -9.87
CA VAL A 24 10.57 -6.87 -9.30
C VAL A 24 10.43 -8.13 -8.45
N HIS A 25 10.94 -9.28 -8.90
CA HIS A 25 10.77 -10.54 -8.18
C HIS A 25 11.54 -10.54 -6.87
N ASN A 26 12.77 -10.05 -6.87
CA ASN A 26 13.54 -9.90 -5.65
C ASN A 26 12.97 -8.81 -4.74
N ALA A 27 12.43 -7.71 -5.29
CA ALA A 27 11.72 -6.70 -4.50
C ALA A 27 10.52 -7.28 -3.72
N ARG A 28 9.77 -8.22 -4.33
CA ARG A 28 8.68 -8.94 -3.64
C ARG A 28 9.19 -9.74 -2.45
N PHE A 29 10.27 -10.50 -2.61
CA PHE A 29 10.90 -11.23 -1.50
C PHE A 29 11.39 -10.27 -0.40
N GLY A 30 12.04 -9.18 -0.77
CA GLY A 30 12.47 -8.14 0.17
C GLY A 30 11.30 -7.56 0.98
N LEU A 31 10.18 -7.27 0.31
CA LEU A 31 8.98 -6.74 0.94
C LEU A 31 8.37 -7.76 1.92
N MET A 32 8.23 -9.02 1.50
CA MET A 32 7.70 -10.11 2.32
C MET A 32 8.56 -10.38 3.56
N LEU A 33 9.88 -10.46 3.40
CA LEU A 33 10.81 -10.70 4.50
C LEU A 33 10.83 -9.50 5.46
N THR A 34 10.79 -8.27 4.96
CA THR A 34 10.69 -7.08 5.82
C THR A 34 9.38 -7.07 6.61
N ASP A 35 8.26 -7.37 5.95
CA ASP A 35 6.93 -7.41 6.56
C ASP A 35 6.84 -8.42 7.70
N ASN A 36 7.34 -9.64 7.48
CA ASN A 36 7.36 -10.67 8.51
C ASN A 36 8.26 -10.27 9.69
N ALA A 37 9.37 -9.56 9.46
CA ALA A 37 10.22 -9.05 10.54
C ALA A 37 9.48 -7.99 11.37
N VAL A 38 8.72 -7.09 10.73
CA VAL A 38 7.86 -6.09 11.37
C VAL A 38 6.79 -6.77 12.23
N GLU A 39 6.10 -7.78 11.68
CA GLU A 39 5.09 -8.52 12.44
C GLU A 39 5.68 -9.21 13.67
N LEU A 40 6.86 -9.83 13.53
CA LEU A 40 7.57 -10.50 14.63
C LEU A 40 7.96 -9.52 15.75
N VAL A 41 8.51 -8.35 15.40
CA VAL A 41 8.87 -7.32 16.39
C VAL A 41 7.64 -6.75 17.09
N PHE A 42 6.56 -6.43 16.36
CA PHE A 42 5.32 -5.96 17.00
C PHE A 42 4.71 -7.00 17.92
N HIS A 43 4.73 -8.27 17.52
CA HIS A 43 4.26 -9.35 18.38
C HIS A 43 5.16 -9.51 19.62
N GLN A 44 6.48 -9.33 19.46
CA GLN A 44 7.41 -9.39 20.59
C GLN A 44 7.18 -8.25 21.59
N ILE A 45 6.88 -7.03 21.13
CA ILE A 45 6.48 -5.91 22.00
C ILE A 45 5.27 -6.30 22.87
N ALA A 46 4.24 -6.91 22.27
CA ALA A 46 3.07 -7.42 23.00
C ALA A 46 3.44 -8.54 23.99
N LYS A 47 4.30 -9.49 23.56
CA LYS A 47 4.74 -10.61 24.39
C LYS A 47 5.60 -10.18 25.57
N GLU A 48 6.36 -9.10 25.46
CA GLU A 48 7.08 -8.54 26.59
C GLU A 48 6.11 -7.90 27.58
N LYS A 49 5.15 -7.09 27.11
CA LYS A 49 4.19 -6.40 28.00
C LYS A 49 3.33 -7.35 28.85
N ALA A 50 2.91 -8.49 28.30
CA ALA A 50 1.98 -9.40 28.98
C ALA A 50 2.50 -10.01 30.31
N PRO A 51 3.75 -10.54 30.41
CA PRO A 51 4.36 -10.94 31.67
C PRO A 51 4.41 -9.86 32.74
N ASP A 52 4.67 -8.59 32.41
CA ASP A 52 4.71 -7.50 33.42
C ASP A 52 3.37 -7.36 34.13
N LEU A 53 2.28 -7.34 33.36
CA LEU A 53 0.92 -7.23 33.90
C LEU A 53 0.53 -8.49 34.69
N LYS A 54 1.12 -9.64 34.39
CA LYS A 54 0.86 -10.89 35.11
C LYS A 54 1.66 -10.98 36.41
N SER A 55 2.90 -10.50 36.41
CA SER A 55 3.79 -10.50 37.58
C SER A 55 3.37 -9.45 38.62
N TYR A 56 2.66 -8.40 38.20
CA TYR A 56 2.23 -7.31 39.07
C TYR A 56 0.73 -7.05 38.89
N SER A 57 -0.10 -7.68 39.72
CA SER A 57 -1.57 -7.59 39.62
C SER A 57 -2.10 -6.16 39.71
N PHE A 58 -1.45 -5.29 40.50
CA PHE A 58 -1.82 -3.88 40.61
C PHE A 58 -1.60 -3.09 39.30
N LEU A 59 -0.56 -3.43 38.50
CA LEU A 59 -0.37 -2.80 37.18
C LEU A 59 -1.44 -3.24 36.18
N ARG A 60 -2.02 -4.43 36.37
CA ARG A 60 -3.07 -4.96 35.51
C ARG A 60 -4.40 -4.25 35.70
N GLU A 61 -4.74 -3.94 36.94
CA GLU A 61 -5.99 -3.24 37.31
C GLU A 61 -6.02 -1.82 36.75
N GLU A 62 -4.86 -1.19 36.59
CA GLU A 62 -4.73 0.18 36.07
C GLU A 62 -4.40 0.24 34.57
N TYR A 63 -4.19 -0.90 33.90
CA TYR A 63 -3.77 -0.91 32.50
C TYR A 63 -4.95 -0.74 31.54
N ALA A 64 -5.15 0.49 31.08
CA ALA A 64 -6.25 0.89 30.19
C ALA A 64 -6.30 0.18 28.83
N HIS A 65 -5.23 -0.50 28.40
CA HIS A 65 -5.10 -1.07 27.05
C HIS A 65 -5.07 -2.61 27.01
N GLN A 66 -5.62 -3.28 28.03
CA GLN A 66 -5.64 -4.74 28.13
C GLN A 66 -6.29 -5.42 26.91
N ASP A 67 -7.37 -4.87 26.36
CA ASP A 67 -8.03 -5.40 25.16
C ASP A 67 -7.16 -5.28 23.91
N ALA A 68 -6.43 -4.17 23.76
CA ALA A 68 -5.50 -3.97 22.65
C ALA A 68 -4.34 -4.98 22.73
N LEU A 69 -3.81 -5.21 23.94
CA LEU A 69 -2.78 -6.22 24.19
C LEU A 69 -3.27 -7.63 23.83
N ASN A 70 -4.46 -8.01 24.30
CA ASN A 70 -5.03 -9.34 24.02
C ASN A 70 -5.19 -9.57 22.51
N LYS A 71 -5.64 -8.56 21.76
CA LYS A 71 -5.75 -8.63 20.29
C LYS A 71 -4.38 -8.73 19.61
N ALA A 72 -3.38 -7.99 20.08
CA ALA A 72 -2.00 -8.01 19.56
C ALA A 72 -1.26 -9.33 19.80
N LEU A 73 -1.61 -10.06 20.87
CA LEU A 73 -1.11 -11.42 21.10
C LEU A 73 -1.71 -12.45 20.12
N GLY A 74 -2.77 -12.09 19.39
CA GLY A 74 -3.37 -12.91 18.34
C GLY A 74 -2.61 -12.89 17.02
N ARG A 75 -3.27 -13.38 15.97
CA ARG A 75 -2.71 -13.46 14.60
C ARG A 75 -2.93 -12.20 13.75
N ASN A 76 -3.68 -11.22 14.25
CA ASN A 76 -4.06 -10.04 13.47
C ASN A 76 -2.92 -9.00 13.44
N PHE A 77 -2.43 -8.65 12.26
CA PHE A 77 -1.37 -7.66 12.06
C PHE A 77 -1.78 -6.26 12.54
N ASP A 78 -2.97 -5.77 12.14
CA ASP A 78 -3.46 -4.44 12.52
C ASP A 78 -3.56 -4.26 14.03
N ALA A 79 -3.94 -5.31 14.76
CA ALA A 79 -3.98 -5.29 16.21
C ALA A 79 -2.58 -5.13 16.81
N LYS A 80 -1.57 -5.83 16.26
CA LYS A 80 -0.16 -5.71 16.67
C LYS A 80 0.38 -4.31 16.40
N LEU A 81 0.13 -3.77 15.21
CA LEU A 81 0.52 -2.41 14.84
C LEU A 81 -0.13 -1.36 15.75
N LYS A 82 -1.45 -1.44 15.96
CA LYS A 82 -2.17 -0.54 16.87
C LYS A 82 -1.60 -0.58 18.29
N PHE A 83 -1.23 -1.75 18.76
CA PHE A 83 -0.61 -1.91 20.06
C PHE A 83 0.81 -1.32 20.13
N ALA A 84 1.62 -1.51 19.09
CA ALA A 84 2.94 -0.90 18.98
C ALA A 84 2.89 0.64 18.99
N LYS A 85 1.86 1.25 18.41
CA LYS A 85 1.61 2.71 18.54
C LYS A 85 1.42 3.15 19.99
N ILE A 86 0.70 2.36 20.79
CA ILE A 86 0.41 2.67 22.19
C ILE A 86 1.67 2.51 23.05
N GLU A 87 2.38 1.38 22.91
CA GLU A 87 3.42 0.98 23.87
C GLU A 87 4.86 1.29 23.45
N ALA A 88 5.11 1.52 22.17
CA ALA A 88 6.47 1.65 21.62
C ALA A 88 6.68 2.93 20.82
N SER A 89 5.83 3.94 21.04
CA SER A 89 5.94 5.29 20.46
C SER A 89 6.09 5.31 18.93
N LEU A 90 5.47 4.34 18.24
CA LEU A 90 5.41 4.33 16.78
C LEU A 90 4.62 5.55 16.30
N SER A 91 5.27 6.43 15.52
CA SER A 91 4.62 7.63 15.00
C SER A 91 3.48 7.29 14.05
N ASP A 92 2.51 8.20 13.92
CA ASP A 92 1.39 8.02 12.99
C ASP A 92 1.85 7.85 11.54
N GLU A 93 2.89 8.59 11.14
CA GLU A 93 3.48 8.51 9.80
C GLU A 93 4.09 7.14 9.50
N ILE A 94 4.88 6.59 10.44
CA ILE A 94 5.46 5.25 10.27
C ILE A 94 4.35 4.21 10.30
N ALA A 95 3.38 4.33 11.21
CA ALA A 95 2.27 3.38 11.28
C ALA A 95 1.48 3.35 9.97
N GLN A 96 1.18 4.51 9.39
CA GLN A 96 0.50 4.61 8.11
C GLN A 96 1.34 3.99 6.97
N THR A 97 2.64 4.26 6.95
CA THR A 97 3.58 3.66 5.98
C THR A 97 3.56 2.13 6.07
N VAL A 98 3.64 1.58 7.28
CA VAL A 98 3.60 0.14 7.53
C VAL A 98 2.26 -0.46 7.11
N THR A 99 1.13 0.19 7.41
CA THR A 99 -0.19 -0.26 6.95
C THR A 99 -0.27 -0.35 5.43
N ILE A 100 0.19 0.69 4.72
CA ILE A 100 0.14 0.72 3.25
C ILE A 100 1.02 -0.39 2.66
N LEU A 101 2.26 -0.54 3.15
CA LEU A 101 3.23 -1.52 2.64
C LEU A 101 2.84 -2.97 2.99
N HIS A 102 2.20 -3.18 4.15
CA HIS A 102 1.57 -4.47 4.47
C HIS A 102 0.43 -4.80 3.48
N GLY A 103 -0.36 -3.81 3.09
CA GLY A 103 -1.37 -3.93 2.03
C GLY A 103 -0.76 -4.39 0.70
N TYR A 104 0.29 -3.71 0.22
CA TYR A 104 1.01 -4.11 -0.99
C TYR A 104 1.56 -5.52 -0.92
N ARG A 105 2.10 -5.94 0.23
CA ARG A 105 2.57 -7.31 0.42
C ARG A 105 1.45 -8.33 0.21
N ASN A 106 0.24 -8.05 0.71
CA ASN A 106 -0.91 -8.93 0.55
C ASN A 106 -1.40 -8.96 -0.91
N GLU A 107 -1.43 -7.80 -1.59
CA GLU A 107 -1.80 -7.71 -3.00
C GLU A 107 -0.84 -8.46 -3.92
N VAL A 108 0.47 -8.29 -3.73
CA VAL A 108 1.52 -9.02 -4.45
C VAL A 108 1.36 -10.53 -4.30
N TYR A 109 0.93 -10.98 -3.12
CA TYR A 109 0.75 -12.40 -2.82
C TYR A 109 -0.54 -12.99 -3.44
N HIS A 110 -1.57 -12.17 -3.63
CA HIS A 110 -2.91 -12.64 -4.01
C HIS A 110 -3.39 -12.24 -5.42
N VAL A 111 -2.89 -11.14 -5.99
CA VAL A 111 -3.45 -10.50 -7.19
C VAL A 111 -2.47 -10.47 -8.38
N GLY A 112 -1.18 -10.83 -8.18
CA GLY A 112 -0.19 -10.97 -9.27
C GLY A 112 0.51 -9.66 -9.67
N LEU A 113 0.74 -9.46 -10.98
CA LEU A 113 1.61 -8.43 -11.62
C LEU A 113 1.16 -6.96 -11.45
N ARG A 114 0.38 -6.60 -10.41
CA ARG A 114 0.04 -5.19 -10.16
C ARG A 114 1.20 -4.48 -9.44
N HIS A 115 1.45 -3.22 -9.80
CA HIS A 115 2.44 -2.31 -9.18
C HIS A 115 3.92 -2.64 -9.42
N GLU A 116 4.26 -3.41 -10.46
CA GLU A 116 5.64 -3.85 -10.70
C GLU A 116 6.66 -2.70 -10.79
N ALA A 117 6.27 -1.58 -11.42
CA ALA A 117 7.14 -0.43 -11.59
C ALA A 117 7.56 0.22 -10.27
N ILE A 118 6.70 0.20 -9.25
CA ILE A 118 6.97 0.86 -7.95
C ILE A 118 7.54 -0.09 -6.90
N LEU A 119 7.39 -1.41 -7.07
CA LEU A 119 7.75 -2.40 -6.06
C LEU A 119 9.21 -2.32 -5.57
N PRO A 120 10.23 -2.18 -6.43
CA PRO A 120 11.61 -2.01 -5.96
C PRO A 120 11.77 -0.82 -5.01
N ALA A 121 11.16 0.31 -5.35
CA ALA A 121 11.26 1.53 -4.55
C ALA A 121 10.46 1.45 -3.24
N LEU A 122 9.32 0.74 -3.24
CA LEU A 122 8.53 0.47 -2.03
C LEU A 122 9.23 -0.50 -1.09
N SER A 123 9.88 -1.54 -1.64
CA SER A 123 10.62 -2.54 -0.87
C SER A 123 11.79 -1.89 -0.11
N ALA A 124 12.57 -1.04 -0.78
CA ALA A 124 13.64 -0.27 -0.16
C ALA A 124 13.11 0.71 0.92
N LEU A 125 12.01 1.43 0.64
CA LEU A 125 11.38 2.31 1.62
C LEU A 125 10.91 1.54 2.87
N TYR A 126 10.26 0.38 2.69
CA TYR A 126 9.79 -0.43 3.81
C TYR A 126 10.96 -0.87 4.68
N PHE A 127 12.03 -1.34 4.04
CA PHE A 127 13.23 -1.80 4.71
C PHE A 127 13.91 -0.69 5.53
N ASP A 128 14.12 0.49 4.93
CA ASP A 128 14.68 1.64 5.63
C ASP A 128 13.82 2.04 6.84
N THR A 129 12.50 2.10 6.62
CA THR A 129 11.51 2.44 7.65
C THR A 129 11.54 1.44 8.82
N ALA A 130 11.53 0.15 8.51
CA ALA A 130 11.56 -0.92 9.50
C ALA A 130 12.87 -0.91 10.29
N CYS A 131 14.03 -0.82 9.62
CA CYS A 131 15.32 -0.75 10.30
C CYS A 131 15.45 0.51 11.15
N GLY A 132 14.95 1.65 10.66
CA GLY A 132 14.90 2.91 11.41
C GLY A 132 14.09 2.78 12.71
N TYR A 133 12.90 2.17 12.63
CA TYR A 133 12.07 1.93 13.82
C TYR A 133 12.69 0.88 14.76
N PHE A 134 13.18 -0.25 14.24
CA PHE A 134 13.80 -1.30 15.06
C PHE A 134 15.06 -0.82 15.78
N GLY A 135 15.80 0.13 15.21
CA GLY A 135 16.91 0.79 15.90
C GLY A 135 16.51 1.51 17.19
N THR A 136 15.23 1.82 17.38
CA THR A 136 14.69 2.42 18.61
C THR A 136 14.12 1.41 19.59
N TYR A 137 13.93 0.16 19.16
CA TYR A 137 13.36 -0.89 20.00
C TYR A 137 14.36 -1.31 21.07
N LYS A 138 13.95 -1.20 22.34
CA LYS A 138 14.74 -1.60 23.51
C LYS A 138 14.14 -2.87 24.11
N PRO A 139 14.77 -4.04 23.95
CA PRO A 139 14.30 -5.25 24.61
C PRO A 139 14.41 -5.07 26.12
N ARG A 140 13.45 -5.62 26.86
CA ARG A 140 13.42 -5.44 28.33
C ARG A 140 14.54 -6.16 29.06
N GLY A 141 15.01 -7.24 28.47
CA GLY A 141 16.09 -8.04 29.01
C GLY A 141 16.68 -8.94 27.94
N LEU A 142 17.94 -9.27 28.11
CA LEU A 142 18.63 -10.22 27.27
C LEU A 142 18.58 -11.60 27.93
N GLY A 143 18.27 -12.60 27.11
CA GLY A 143 18.22 -13.99 27.53
C GLY A 143 18.87 -14.85 26.47
N TRP A 144 19.77 -15.71 26.92
CA TRP A 144 20.54 -16.68 26.14
C TRP A 144 20.63 -17.99 26.91
N SER A 145 20.62 -19.11 26.19
CA SER A 145 20.81 -20.45 26.76
C SER A 145 22.00 -21.13 26.09
N SER A 146 22.72 -21.97 26.84
CA SER A 146 23.92 -22.67 26.35
C SER A 146 23.66 -23.62 25.17
N ASN A 147 22.40 -24.03 24.96
CA ASN A 147 21.98 -24.85 23.82
C ASN A 147 21.56 -24.04 22.58
N GLN A 148 21.51 -22.70 22.67
CA GLN A 148 21.17 -21.84 21.53
C GLN A 148 22.40 -21.60 20.65
N LYS A 149 22.14 -21.40 19.36
CA LYS A 149 23.16 -21.06 18.36
C LYS A 149 22.71 -19.82 17.61
N LEU A 150 23.63 -18.88 17.43
CA LEU A 150 23.35 -17.73 16.58
C LEU A 150 23.22 -18.22 15.14
N PRO A 151 22.21 -17.74 14.38
CA PRO A 151 22.17 -17.96 12.95
C PRO A 151 23.43 -17.41 12.28
N GLU A 152 23.95 -18.12 11.28
CA GLU A 152 25.26 -17.82 10.67
C GLU A 152 25.34 -16.38 10.14
N ARG A 153 24.30 -15.91 9.45
CA ARG A 153 24.22 -14.54 8.92
C ARG A 153 24.21 -13.48 10.01
N ALA A 154 23.59 -13.78 11.15
CA ALA A 154 23.43 -12.83 12.23
C ALA A 154 24.70 -12.62 13.05
N LYS A 155 25.67 -13.56 13.02
CA LYS A 155 26.88 -13.50 13.85
C LYS A 155 27.66 -12.19 13.72
N LYS A 156 27.70 -11.59 12.53
CA LYS A 156 28.41 -10.33 12.26
C LYS A 156 27.82 -9.10 12.98
N TYR A 157 26.64 -9.23 13.58
CA TYR A 157 25.97 -8.14 14.29
C TYR A 157 26.10 -8.23 15.82
N PHE A 158 26.62 -9.35 16.34
CA PHE A 158 26.67 -9.62 17.77
C PHE A 158 28.12 -9.83 18.23
N HIS A 159 28.61 -8.94 19.10
CA HIS A 159 30.04 -8.85 19.46
C HIS A 159 30.34 -9.36 20.87
N GLY A 160 29.42 -10.10 21.49
CA GLY A 160 29.58 -10.65 22.82
C GLY A 160 30.47 -11.89 22.90
N HIS A 161 30.59 -12.43 24.11
CA HIS A 161 31.39 -13.62 24.39
C HIS A 161 30.67 -14.90 23.91
N THR A 162 31.40 -16.00 23.70
CA THR A 162 30.81 -17.28 23.25
C THR A 162 29.70 -17.82 24.15
N THR A 163 29.76 -17.52 25.46
CA THR A 163 28.77 -17.91 26.46
C THR A 163 27.59 -16.93 26.58
N PHE A 164 27.74 -15.70 26.06
CA PHE A 164 26.71 -14.67 26.04
C PHE A 164 26.97 -13.71 24.86
N PRO A 165 26.42 -14.03 23.68
CA PRO A 165 26.97 -13.51 22.44
C PRO A 165 26.51 -12.11 22.06
N GLY A 166 25.59 -11.49 22.82
CA GLY A 166 25.02 -10.19 22.44
C GLY A 166 24.83 -9.21 23.59
N GLY A 167 24.98 -7.92 23.30
CA GLY A 167 24.65 -6.78 24.16
C GLY A 167 23.32 -6.12 23.78
N PHE A 168 22.89 -5.12 24.58
CA PHE A 168 21.62 -4.41 24.36
C PHE A 168 21.64 -3.57 23.08
N ASP A 169 22.82 -3.06 22.70
CA ASP A 169 22.99 -2.18 21.55
C ASP A 169 23.21 -2.94 20.23
N ASP A 170 23.57 -4.24 20.28
CA ASP A 170 23.90 -5.03 19.08
C ASP A 170 22.75 -5.07 18.07
N PHE A 171 21.50 -5.18 18.55
CA PHE A 171 20.33 -5.18 17.66
C PHE A 171 20.16 -3.82 16.96
N ALA A 172 20.21 -2.73 17.73
CA ALA A 172 20.08 -1.39 17.19
C ALA A 172 21.22 -1.05 16.22
N ASN A 173 22.45 -1.43 16.55
CA ASN A 173 23.62 -1.27 15.69
C ASN A 173 23.50 -2.10 14.40
N GLY A 174 23.00 -3.33 14.49
CA GLY A 174 22.71 -4.18 13.33
C GLY A 174 21.68 -3.55 12.40
N CYS A 175 20.57 -3.05 12.95
CA CYS A 175 19.56 -2.32 12.18
C CYS A 175 20.12 -1.04 11.55
N ALA A 176 20.94 -0.27 12.27
CA ALA A 176 21.58 0.93 11.74
C ALA A 176 22.55 0.62 10.59
N LEU A 177 23.34 -0.46 10.71
CA LEU A 177 24.24 -0.92 9.65
C LEU A 177 23.47 -1.39 8.42
N LEU A 178 22.42 -2.19 8.60
CA LEU A 178 21.55 -2.65 7.52
C LEU A 178 20.89 -1.46 6.81
N ARG A 179 20.34 -0.51 7.57
CA ARG A 179 19.75 0.71 7.04
C ARG A 179 20.74 1.51 6.19
N LYS A 180 21.95 1.74 6.71
CA LYS A 180 23.03 2.42 5.99
C LYS A 180 23.42 1.67 4.71
N THR A 181 23.43 0.34 4.74
CA THR A 181 23.78 -0.50 3.58
C THR A 181 22.67 -0.50 2.53
N CYS A 182 21.40 -0.39 2.94
CA CYS A 182 20.29 -0.21 2.02
C CYS A 182 20.38 1.08 1.21
N ASP A 183 21.02 2.13 1.79
CA ASP A 183 21.23 3.44 1.17
C ASP A 183 19.96 3.97 0.47
N HIS A 184 18.83 3.85 1.17
CA HIS A 184 17.53 4.25 0.61
C HIS A 184 17.56 5.73 0.24
N ASN A 185 17.27 6.01 -1.03
CA ASN A 185 17.15 7.38 -1.53
C ASN A 185 15.67 7.77 -1.63
N PRO A 186 15.18 8.68 -0.78
CA PRO A 186 13.79 9.15 -0.82
C PRO A 186 13.34 9.66 -2.19
N LYS A 187 14.24 10.31 -2.95
CA LYS A 187 13.91 10.86 -4.28
C LYS A 187 13.57 9.76 -5.27
N THR A 188 14.21 8.60 -5.17
CA THR A 188 13.93 7.45 -6.04
C THR A 188 12.52 6.93 -5.79
N THR A 189 12.10 6.78 -4.52
CA THR A 189 10.73 6.37 -4.20
C THR A 189 9.70 7.39 -4.66
N ILE A 190 9.93 8.68 -4.42
CA ILE A 190 9.01 9.74 -4.83
C ILE A 190 8.87 9.78 -6.36
N SER A 191 9.98 9.63 -7.09
CA SER A 191 9.97 9.61 -8.56
C SER A 191 9.21 8.39 -9.09
N ALA A 192 9.48 7.19 -8.58
CA ALA A 192 8.78 5.98 -9.00
C ALA A 192 7.26 6.07 -8.79
N LEU A 193 6.81 6.60 -7.65
CA LEU A 193 5.39 6.84 -7.38
C LEU A 193 4.77 7.88 -8.32
N ALA A 194 5.50 8.96 -8.62
CA ALA A 194 5.04 10.00 -9.54
C ALA A 194 4.97 9.49 -10.98
N ASP A 195 5.95 8.72 -11.42
CA ASP A 195 6.03 8.18 -12.78
C ASP A 195 4.90 7.18 -13.04
N GLU A 196 4.60 6.30 -12.07
CA GLU A 196 3.42 5.41 -12.13
C GLU A 196 2.11 6.21 -12.17
N MET A 197 2.00 7.28 -11.37
CA MET A 197 0.85 8.19 -11.44
C MET A 197 0.71 8.83 -12.82
N ASP A 198 1.80 9.30 -13.42
CA ASP A 198 1.79 9.90 -14.75
C ASP A 198 1.39 8.88 -15.83
N GLU A 199 1.88 7.63 -15.75
CA GLU A 199 1.47 6.57 -16.67
C GLU A 199 -0.03 6.28 -16.58
N ILE A 200 -0.56 6.20 -15.36
CA ILE A 200 -1.99 6.04 -15.12
C ILE A 200 -2.76 7.22 -15.71
N ILE A 201 -2.35 8.45 -15.42
CA ILE A 201 -3.02 9.66 -15.93
C ILE A 201 -3.02 9.66 -17.46
N TYR A 202 -1.89 9.32 -18.08
CA TYR A 202 -1.78 9.22 -19.53
C TYR A 202 -2.76 8.19 -20.12
N LYS A 203 -2.82 6.98 -19.56
CA LYS A 203 -3.78 5.93 -20.00
C LYS A 203 -5.22 6.42 -19.92
N GLN A 204 -5.57 7.06 -18.81
CA GLN A 204 -6.93 7.57 -18.60
C GLN A 204 -7.26 8.75 -19.52
N ASN A 205 -6.27 9.59 -19.82
CA ASN A 205 -6.43 10.66 -20.78
C ASN A 205 -6.80 10.11 -22.17
N VAL A 206 -6.13 9.04 -22.60
CA VAL A 206 -6.43 8.33 -23.85
C VAL A 206 -7.82 7.68 -23.80
N CYS A 207 -8.18 7.02 -22.70
CA CYS A 207 -9.53 6.44 -22.56
C CYS A 207 -10.63 7.50 -22.69
N ILE A 208 -10.45 8.68 -22.10
CA ILE A 208 -11.41 9.79 -22.21
C ILE A 208 -11.50 10.26 -23.67
N ASP A 209 -10.39 10.38 -24.38
CA ASP A 209 -10.41 10.75 -25.81
C ASP A 209 -11.20 9.74 -26.65
N ILE A 210 -10.94 8.44 -26.46
CA ILE A 210 -11.67 7.37 -27.17
C ILE A 210 -13.18 7.44 -26.89
N VAL A 211 -13.58 7.64 -25.63
CA VAL A 211 -14.99 7.73 -25.26
C VAL A 211 -15.63 9.01 -25.80
N ALA A 212 -14.90 10.13 -25.77
CA ALA A 212 -15.40 11.43 -26.25
C ALA A 212 -15.56 11.46 -27.77
N ASP A 213 -14.65 10.85 -28.54
CA ASP A 213 -14.72 10.77 -29.99
C ASP A 213 -15.94 9.98 -30.49
N GLY A 214 -16.41 9.02 -29.68
CA GLY A 214 -17.50 8.13 -30.02
C GLY A 214 -17.14 7.14 -31.14
N VAL A 215 -17.98 6.13 -31.34
CA VAL A 215 -17.71 5.08 -32.33
C VAL A 215 -18.18 5.47 -33.74
N TYR A 216 -19.31 6.18 -33.81
CA TYR A 216 -19.96 6.55 -35.06
C TYR A 216 -19.90 8.07 -35.31
N ALA A 217 -19.93 8.46 -36.59
CA ALA A 217 -20.03 9.86 -36.96
C ALA A 217 -21.27 10.52 -36.34
N GLY A 218 -21.08 11.67 -35.67
CA GLY A 218 -22.13 12.38 -34.96
C GLY A 218 -22.31 11.97 -33.49
N GLN A 219 -21.50 11.03 -32.97
CA GLN A 219 -21.49 10.67 -31.55
C GLN A 219 -20.44 11.43 -30.72
N GLN A 220 -19.69 12.35 -31.34
CA GLN A 220 -18.68 13.14 -30.65
C GLN A 220 -19.32 13.93 -29.50
N THR A 221 -18.70 13.86 -28.33
CA THR A 221 -19.11 14.61 -27.14
C THR A 221 -17.93 15.40 -26.58
N THR A 222 -18.19 16.28 -25.63
CA THR A 222 -17.11 16.89 -24.85
C THR A 222 -16.51 15.88 -23.88
N ARG A 223 -15.25 16.08 -23.48
CA ARG A 223 -14.59 15.24 -22.47
C ARG A 223 -15.33 15.22 -21.13
N ASP A 224 -15.93 16.34 -20.74
CA ASP A 224 -16.77 16.45 -19.54
C ASP A 224 -18.00 15.55 -19.64
N GLU A 225 -18.69 15.59 -20.79
CA GLU A 225 -19.86 14.73 -21.05
C GLU A 225 -19.47 13.26 -21.10
N ALA A 226 -18.33 12.90 -21.70
CA ALA A 226 -17.79 11.55 -21.69
C ALA A 226 -17.61 11.03 -20.25
N VAL A 227 -16.94 11.79 -19.39
CA VAL A 227 -16.71 11.42 -17.98
C VAL A 227 -18.01 11.24 -17.20
N VAL A 228 -18.98 12.13 -17.39
CA VAL A 228 -20.30 12.03 -16.73
C VAL A 228 -21.09 10.84 -17.27
N SER A 229 -21.10 10.65 -18.58
CA SER A 229 -21.80 9.56 -19.26
C SER A 229 -21.28 8.21 -18.79
N THR A 230 -19.96 8.00 -18.74
CA THR A 230 -19.32 6.79 -18.24
C THR A 230 -19.80 6.42 -16.82
N GLN A 231 -19.84 7.40 -15.90
CA GLN A 231 -20.34 7.16 -14.54
C GLN A 231 -21.84 6.84 -14.55
N ALA A 232 -22.63 7.58 -15.31
CA ALA A 232 -24.08 7.40 -15.40
C ALA A 232 -24.45 6.02 -15.98
N TRP A 233 -23.69 5.53 -16.95
CA TRP A 233 -23.85 4.19 -17.54
C TRP A 233 -23.66 3.09 -16.50
N ARG A 234 -22.55 3.11 -15.76
CA ARG A 234 -22.29 2.13 -14.69
C ARG A 234 -23.37 2.21 -13.60
N LEU A 235 -23.77 3.43 -13.24
CA LEU A 235 -24.79 3.68 -12.22
C LEU A 235 -26.16 3.15 -12.66
N ALA A 236 -26.57 3.32 -13.92
CA ALA A 236 -27.87 2.87 -14.43
C ALA A 236 -28.10 1.35 -14.27
N PHE A 237 -27.03 0.55 -14.25
CA PHE A 237 -27.10 -0.89 -14.04
C PHE A 237 -26.83 -1.34 -12.59
N SER A 238 -26.45 -0.42 -11.71
CA SER A 238 -26.24 -0.68 -10.29
C SER A 238 -27.53 -0.60 -9.49
N GLU A 239 -27.56 -1.24 -8.31
CA GLU A 239 -28.67 -1.10 -7.36
C GLU A 239 -28.80 0.33 -6.82
N GLU A 240 -27.68 1.03 -6.68
CA GLU A 240 -27.66 2.43 -6.24
C GLU A 240 -28.39 3.35 -7.22
N GLY A 241 -28.08 3.24 -8.52
CA GLY A 241 -28.72 4.05 -9.55
C GLY A 241 -30.21 3.77 -9.69
N LYS A 242 -30.59 2.49 -9.62
CA LYS A 242 -32.01 2.08 -9.63
C LYS A 242 -32.75 2.65 -8.42
N ALA A 243 -32.17 2.54 -7.22
CA ALA A 243 -32.76 3.10 -6.01
C ALA A 243 -32.88 4.63 -6.09
N PHE A 244 -31.87 5.32 -6.60
CA PHE A 244 -31.91 6.76 -6.80
C PHE A 244 -33.03 7.17 -7.77
N ALA A 245 -33.17 6.48 -8.90
CA ALA A 245 -34.23 6.71 -9.87
C ALA A 245 -35.62 6.45 -9.27
N MET A 246 -35.81 5.36 -8.54
CA MET A 246 -37.07 5.04 -7.85
C MET A 246 -37.45 6.10 -6.81
N ASN A 247 -36.49 6.56 -6.01
CA ASN A 247 -36.71 7.59 -4.99
C ASN A 247 -37.12 8.94 -5.59
N HIS A 248 -36.79 9.19 -6.86
CA HIS A 248 -37.20 10.37 -7.61
C HIS A 248 -38.40 10.12 -8.53
N SER A 249 -39.08 8.97 -8.39
CA SER A 249 -40.23 8.58 -9.22
C SER A 249 -39.93 8.62 -10.72
N TRP A 250 -38.69 8.34 -11.10
CA TRP A 250 -38.27 8.36 -12.49
C TRP A 250 -38.93 7.22 -13.27
N SER A 251 -39.32 7.49 -14.52
CA SER A 251 -39.86 6.51 -15.45
C SER A 251 -39.35 6.81 -16.87
N GLY A 252 -39.11 5.78 -17.66
CA GLY A 252 -38.55 5.90 -19.00
C GLY A 252 -37.86 4.62 -19.45
N ASN A 253 -37.22 4.68 -20.62
CA ASN A 253 -36.36 3.59 -21.08
C ASN A 253 -34.93 3.73 -20.54
N TRP A 254 -34.12 2.69 -20.71
CA TRP A 254 -32.78 2.65 -20.13
C TRP A 254 -31.82 3.72 -20.69
N LEU A 255 -31.94 4.12 -21.96
CA LEU A 255 -31.13 5.21 -22.54
C LEU A 255 -31.45 6.55 -21.86
N GLN A 256 -32.75 6.81 -21.68
CA GLN A 256 -33.23 7.99 -20.96
C GLN A 256 -32.82 7.98 -19.49
N LEU A 257 -32.67 6.79 -18.89
CA LEU A 257 -32.18 6.65 -17.51
C LEU A 257 -30.74 7.14 -17.41
N VAL A 258 -29.86 6.73 -18.33
CA VAL A 258 -28.46 7.14 -18.34
C VAL A 258 -28.35 8.65 -18.48
N GLU A 259 -29.06 9.26 -19.44
CA GLU A 259 -29.07 10.71 -19.60
C GLU A 259 -29.60 11.44 -18.36
N TRP A 260 -30.67 10.92 -17.76
CA TRP A 260 -31.27 11.50 -16.55
C TRP A 260 -30.32 11.39 -15.35
N LEU A 261 -29.68 10.23 -15.16
CA LEU A 261 -28.68 10.03 -14.11
C LEU A 261 -27.47 10.94 -14.32
N GLY A 262 -26.99 11.12 -15.56
CA GLY A 262 -25.92 12.06 -15.89
C GLY A 262 -26.20 13.49 -15.41
N LYS A 263 -27.46 13.92 -15.52
CA LYS A 263 -27.88 15.29 -15.13
C LYS A 263 -28.25 15.44 -13.66
N ASN A 264 -28.84 14.41 -13.05
CA ASN A 264 -29.51 14.54 -11.75
C ASN A 264 -28.78 13.85 -10.59
N TYR A 265 -27.92 12.85 -10.87
CA TYR A 265 -27.17 12.17 -9.83
C TYR A 265 -25.93 13.00 -9.42
N PRO A 266 -25.57 13.07 -8.12
CA PRO A 266 -24.40 13.82 -7.66
C PRO A 266 -23.08 13.08 -7.96
N HIS A 267 -22.70 13.03 -9.24
CA HIS A 267 -21.46 12.40 -9.68
C HIS A 267 -20.23 12.99 -8.99
N LYS A 268 -19.29 12.09 -8.64
CA LYS A 268 -18.02 12.46 -8.01
C LYS A 268 -17.16 13.32 -8.94
N PHE A 269 -17.14 12.97 -10.22
CA PHE A 269 -16.47 13.74 -11.27
C PHE A 269 -17.53 14.31 -12.22
N ARG A 270 -17.58 15.64 -12.34
CA ARG A 270 -18.50 16.36 -13.23
C ARG A 270 -17.83 16.97 -14.45
N SER A 271 -16.52 16.81 -14.55
CA SER A 271 -15.67 17.36 -15.59
C SER A 271 -14.45 16.45 -15.76
N ASP A 272 -13.69 16.69 -16.81
CA ASP A 272 -12.39 16.08 -17.08
C ASP A 272 -11.48 16.18 -15.85
N PRO A 273 -11.10 15.05 -15.23
CA PRO A 273 -10.29 15.06 -14.04
C PRO A 273 -8.78 15.18 -14.33
N ILE A 274 -8.34 14.99 -15.59
CA ILE A 274 -6.93 14.90 -15.98
C ILE A 274 -6.12 16.12 -15.53
N PRO A 275 -6.54 17.38 -15.75
CA PRO A 275 -5.75 18.54 -15.30
C PRO A 275 -5.58 18.62 -13.78
N SER A 276 -6.54 18.10 -13.02
CA SER A 276 -6.44 18.03 -11.56
C SER A 276 -5.49 16.92 -11.12
N TRP A 277 -5.51 15.78 -11.81
CA TRP A 277 -4.62 14.65 -11.54
C TRP A 277 -3.17 14.97 -11.88
N GLU A 278 -2.90 15.64 -13.01
CA GLU A 278 -1.55 16.12 -13.36
C GLU A 278 -0.98 17.06 -12.29
N LYS A 279 -1.81 17.98 -11.76
CA LYS A 279 -1.42 18.83 -10.63
C LYS A 279 -1.15 18.02 -9.35
N GLN A 280 -1.82 16.88 -9.14
CA GLN A 280 -1.53 15.99 -8.02
C GLN A 280 -0.20 15.26 -8.22
N ALA A 281 0.07 14.74 -9.42
CA ALA A 281 1.34 14.09 -9.75
C ALA A 281 2.53 15.05 -9.60
N ALA A 282 2.40 16.28 -10.11
CA ALA A 282 3.41 17.32 -9.96
C ALA A 282 3.68 17.67 -8.48
N ARG A 283 2.63 17.76 -7.66
CA ARG A 283 2.76 17.97 -6.20
C ARG A 283 3.42 16.79 -5.50
N LEU A 284 3.10 15.56 -5.92
CA LEU A 284 3.73 14.35 -5.40
C LEU A 284 5.23 14.35 -5.72
N ARG A 285 5.61 14.64 -6.97
CA ARG A 285 7.00 14.73 -7.43
C ARG A 285 7.81 15.81 -6.71
N ALA A 286 7.17 16.92 -6.34
CA ALA A 286 7.79 18.00 -5.58
C ALA A 286 7.97 17.70 -4.08
N ASN A 287 7.36 16.61 -3.58
CA ASN A 287 7.46 16.23 -2.17
C ASN A 287 8.91 15.88 -1.81
N GLN A 288 9.27 16.09 -0.54
CA GLN A 288 10.57 15.74 0.01
C GLN A 288 10.50 14.56 0.98
N ASN A 289 9.29 14.22 1.46
CA ASN A 289 9.04 13.16 2.40
C ASN A 289 8.43 11.93 1.67
N PRO A 290 9.12 10.78 1.64
CA PRO A 290 8.65 9.60 0.92
C PRO A 290 7.43 8.95 1.58
N HIS A 291 7.23 9.09 2.89
CA HIS A 291 6.06 8.60 3.61
C HIS A 291 4.79 9.36 3.21
N THR A 292 4.90 10.70 3.18
CA THR A 292 3.81 11.57 2.72
C THR A 292 3.51 11.32 1.23
N ALA A 293 4.54 11.14 0.40
CA ALA A 293 4.36 10.81 -1.02
C ALA A 293 3.62 9.47 -1.21
N LEU A 294 4.00 8.43 -0.46
CA LEU A 294 3.31 7.14 -0.47
C LEU A 294 1.84 7.25 -0.05
N SER A 295 1.55 8.01 1.01
CA SER A 295 0.17 8.26 1.45
C SER A 295 -0.65 8.99 0.38
N ASN A 296 -0.07 10.00 -0.26
CA ASN A 296 -0.73 10.76 -1.33
C ASN A 296 -1.00 9.88 -2.57
N TYR A 297 -0.02 9.06 -2.96
CA TYR A 297 -0.17 8.09 -4.03
C TYR A 297 -1.31 7.10 -3.72
N GLN A 298 -1.30 6.48 -2.54
CA GLN A 298 -2.35 5.53 -2.15
C GLN A 298 -3.74 6.19 -2.14
N SER A 299 -3.83 7.44 -1.67
CA SER A 299 -5.08 8.21 -1.68
C SER A 299 -5.56 8.51 -3.10
N PHE A 300 -4.65 8.85 -4.02
CA PHE A 300 -4.97 9.00 -5.44
C PHE A 300 -5.48 7.68 -6.04
N MET A 301 -4.77 6.58 -5.80
CA MET A 301 -5.13 5.26 -6.34
C MET A 301 -6.52 4.81 -5.88
N ALA A 302 -6.81 4.96 -4.59
CA ALA A 302 -8.11 4.60 -4.01
C ALA A 302 -9.23 5.55 -4.48
N SER A 303 -8.99 6.86 -4.49
CA SER A 303 -10.03 7.84 -4.83
C SER A 303 -10.39 7.87 -6.31
N THR A 304 -9.52 7.39 -7.19
CA THR A 304 -9.75 7.37 -8.65
C THR A 304 -10.09 5.98 -9.19
N ALA A 305 -10.00 4.91 -8.38
CA ALA A 305 -10.20 3.53 -8.84
C ALA A 305 -11.48 3.33 -9.67
N ASP A 306 -12.64 3.74 -9.15
CA ASP A 306 -13.93 3.47 -9.79
C ASP A 306 -14.09 4.15 -11.15
N ILE A 307 -13.62 5.40 -11.28
CA ILE A 307 -13.71 6.15 -12.54
C ILE A 307 -12.72 5.62 -13.57
N ARG A 308 -11.52 5.21 -13.13
CA ARG A 308 -10.51 4.63 -14.02
C ARG A 308 -10.99 3.32 -14.63
N GLU A 309 -11.53 2.44 -13.80
CA GLU A 309 -12.13 1.18 -14.25
C GLU A 309 -13.26 1.44 -15.26
N ALA A 310 -14.17 2.37 -14.94
CA ALA A 310 -15.30 2.66 -15.81
C ALA A 310 -14.88 3.26 -17.17
N LEU A 311 -13.86 4.12 -17.18
CA LEU A 311 -13.29 4.68 -18.41
C LEU A 311 -12.57 3.62 -19.24
N GLU A 312 -11.78 2.76 -18.62
CA GLU A 312 -11.10 1.64 -19.29
C GLU A 312 -12.10 0.69 -19.94
N GLU A 313 -13.16 0.30 -19.22
CA GLU A 313 -14.22 -0.55 -19.75
C GLU A 313 -14.98 0.11 -20.92
N SER A 314 -15.27 1.41 -20.81
CA SER A 314 -15.98 2.16 -21.85
C SER A 314 -15.12 2.32 -23.11
N ALA A 315 -13.84 2.65 -22.95
CA ALA A 315 -12.89 2.75 -24.06
C ALA A 315 -12.71 1.39 -24.74
N ALA A 316 -12.53 0.31 -23.98
CA ALA A 316 -12.42 -1.04 -24.54
C ALA A 316 -13.72 -1.52 -25.24
N ALA A 317 -14.89 -1.05 -24.81
CA ALA A 317 -16.14 -1.31 -25.52
C ALA A 317 -16.20 -0.53 -26.84
N ALA A 318 -15.79 0.74 -26.85
CA ALA A 318 -15.73 1.56 -28.04
C ALA A 318 -14.76 1.00 -29.09
N GLU A 319 -13.55 0.63 -28.69
CA GLU A 319 -12.55 0.02 -29.58
C GLU A 319 -13.05 -1.28 -30.21
N ARG A 320 -13.67 -2.17 -29.42
CA ARG A 320 -14.26 -3.41 -29.96
C ARG A 320 -15.36 -3.15 -30.98
N GLU A 321 -16.17 -2.12 -30.78
CA GLU A 321 -17.22 -1.76 -31.73
C GLU A 321 -16.62 -1.14 -33.00
N ILE A 322 -15.55 -0.33 -32.88
CA ILE A 322 -14.80 0.19 -34.02
C ILE A 322 -14.24 -0.97 -34.87
N ASP A 323 -13.59 -1.94 -34.23
CA ASP A 323 -13.08 -3.14 -34.92
C ASP A 323 -14.20 -3.92 -35.60
N SER A 324 -15.34 -4.12 -34.91
CA SER A 324 -16.51 -4.78 -35.49
C SER A 324 -17.10 -4.01 -36.68
N ALA A 325 -17.12 -2.68 -36.63
CA ALA A 325 -17.58 -1.84 -37.73
C ALA A 325 -16.64 -1.95 -38.95
N ILE A 326 -15.32 -2.01 -38.71
CA ILE A 326 -14.32 -2.21 -39.76
C ILE A 326 -14.48 -3.59 -40.41
N ASP A 327 -14.69 -4.64 -39.62
CA ASP A 327 -14.89 -5.99 -40.14
C ASP A 327 -16.17 -6.10 -40.98
N ARG A 328 -17.28 -5.52 -40.51
CA ARG A 328 -18.53 -5.40 -41.28
C ARG A 328 -18.32 -4.67 -42.60
N ALA A 329 -17.56 -3.57 -42.60
CA ALA A 329 -17.23 -2.82 -43.82
C ALA A 329 -16.35 -3.62 -44.79
N ARG A 330 -15.58 -4.58 -44.30
CA ARG A 330 -14.76 -5.52 -45.09
C ARG A 330 -15.53 -6.78 -45.52
N GLY A 331 -16.79 -6.93 -45.15
CA GLY A 331 -17.62 -8.08 -45.48
C GLY A 331 -17.25 -9.36 -44.72
N LYS A 332 -16.63 -9.22 -43.55
CA LYS A 332 -16.41 -10.32 -42.57
C LYS A 332 -17.46 -10.25 -41.48
#